data_AF-A0A3Q1GQ68-F1
#
_entry.id   AF-A0A3Q1GQ68-F1
#
_cell.length_a   1.000
_cell.length_b   1.000
_cell.length_c   1.000
_cell.angle_alpha   90.00
_cell.angle_beta   90.00
_cell.angle_gamma   90.00
#
_symmetry.space_group_name_H-M   'P 1'
#
loop_
_entity.id
_entity.type
_entity.pdbx_description
1 polymer ?
#
loop_
_entity_poly.entity_id
_entity_poly.type
_entity_poly.pdbx_seq_one_letter_code
_entity_poly.pdbx_strand_id
1 'polypeptide(L)'
;LILFFVYTDKVNENARRDLKEGLVLYNTDNNAGLRDAWNTIQGEWRCCGVMNHNDWYVALHENVVPDRCCQQVFPGCGRNASNAFWTRYSGPSPYRGSFFTISLYRRFSPYHRFVLVFLYIYYCGERL
;
A
#
# COMPACT_ATOMS: atom_id res chain seq x y z
N LEU A 1 -1.67 9.84 29.77
CA LEU A 1 -2.63 9.92 28.65
C LEU A 1 -2.09 10.79 27.50
N ILE A 2 -1.61 12.02 27.74
CA ILE A 2 -1.04 12.89 26.68
C ILE A 2 0.20 12.28 25.99
N LEU A 3 1.11 11.67 26.77
CA LEU A 3 2.29 10.98 26.24
C LEU A 3 1.95 9.79 25.31
N PHE A 4 0.79 9.15 25.48
CA PHE A 4 0.39 8.04 24.62
C PHE A 4 -0.08 8.53 23.23
N PHE A 5 -0.84 9.63 23.19
CA PHE A 5 -1.29 10.24 21.92
C PHE A 5 -0.14 10.84 21.11
N VAL A 6 0.74 11.63 21.74
CA VAL A 6 1.90 12.25 21.08
C VAL A 6 2.84 11.18 20.51
N TYR A 7 2.98 10.05 21.20
CA TYR A 7 3.80 8.94 20.72
C TYR A 7 3.15 8.20 19.54
N THR A 8 1.81 8.22 19.41
CA THR A 8 1.09 7.53 18.32
C THR A 8 1.19 8.29 16.98
N ASP A 9 1.09 9.63 16.98
CA ASP A 9 1.26 10.42 15.75
C ASP A 9 2.68 10.32 15.18
N LYS A 10 3.67 10.39 16.07
CA LYS A 10 5.07 10.25 15.66
C LYS A 10 5.36 8.86 15.08
N VAL A 11 4.73 7.83 15.63
CA VAL A 11 4.84 6.46 15.11
C VAL A 11 4.18 6.33 13.73
N ASN A 12 3.07 7.03 13.45
CA ASN A 12 2.42 7.02 12.12
C ASN A 12 3.24 7.74 11.04
N GLU A 13 3.84 8.89 11.34
CA GLU A 13 4.70 9.60 10.38
C GLU A 13 5.91 8.76 9.96
N ASN A 14 6.54 8.12 10.95
CA ASN A 14 7.68 7.25 10.72
C ASN A 14 7.26 6.07 9.84
N ALA A 15 6.12 5.45 10.12
CA ALA A 15 5.59 4.36 9.30
C ALA A 15 5.25 4.80 7.86
N ARG A 16 4.70 6.00 7.67
CA ARG A 16 4.41 6.55 6.32
C ARG A 16 5.66 6.77 5.50
N ARG A 17 6.70 7.31 6.13
CA ARG A 17 7.99 7.55 5.48
C ARG A 17 8.60 6.23 5.02
N ASP A 18 8.64 5.24 5.90
CA ASP A 18 9.20 3.92 5.60
C ASP A 18 8.42 3.23 4.45
N LEU A 19 7.08 3.41 4.37
CA LEU A 19 6.27 2.91 3.25
C LEU A 19 6.58 3.62 1.92
N LYS A 20 6.81 4.95 1.93
CA LYS A 20 7.17 5.71 0.72
C LYS A 20 8.55 5.36 0.20
N GLU A 21 9.51 5.18 1.10
CA GLU A 21 10.84 4.65 0.77
C GLU A 21 10.72 3.27 0.10
N GLY A 22 9.78 2.44 0.56
CA GLY A 22 9.43 1.16 -0.08
C GLY A 22 8.85 1.27 -1.49
N LEU A 23 8.20 2.37 -1.87
CA LEU A 23 7.69 2.58 -3.23
C LEU A 23 8.82 2.90 -4.22
N VAL A 24 9.84 3.66 -3.80
CA VAL A 24 11.00 4.03 -4.65
C VAL A 24 11.72 2.77 -5.13
N LEU A 25 11.70 1.71 -4.34
CA LEU A 25 12.33 0.43 -4.66
C LEU A 25 11.51 -0.43 -5.64
N TYR A 26 10.31 0.01 -6.06
CA TYR A 26 9.38 -0.78 -6.88
C TYR A 26 9.95 -1.19 -8.24
N ASN A 27 10.67 -0.29 -8.94
CA ASN A 27 11.21 -0.54 -10.28
C ASN A 27 12.70 -0.93 -10.28
N THR A 28 13.23 -1.35 -9.13
CA THR A 28 14.63 -1.78 -9.04
C THR A 28 14.76 -3.27 -9.34
N ASP A 29 15.70 -3.64 -10.22
CA ASP A 29 15.82 -5.00 -10.79
C ASP A 29 16.01 -6.10 -9.73
N ASN A 30 16.61 -5.76 -8.58
CA ASN A 30 16.89 -6.70 -7.50
C ASN A 30 15.73 -6.90 -6.51
N ASN A 31 14.58 -6.25 -6.71
CA ASN A 31 13.47 -6.21 -5.76
C ASN A 31 12.15 -6.77 -6.32
N ALA A 32 12.21 -7.79 -7.18
CA ALA A 32 11.02 -8.44 -7.75
C ALA A 32 10.00 -8.90 -6.70
N GLY A 33 10.46 -9.46 -5.57
CA GLY A 33 9.58 -9.87 -4.48
C GLY A 33 8.86 -8.71 -3.78
N LEU A 34 9.49 -7.53 -3.73
CA LEU A 34 8.86 -6.31 -3.19
C LEU A 34 7.81 -5.76 -4.17
N ARG A 35 8.12 -5.76 -5.47
CA ARG A 35 7.19 -5.38 -6.54
C ARG A 35 5.93 -6.23 -6.51
N ASP A 36 6.09 -7.55 -6.37
CA ASP A 36 4.96 -8.48 -6.30
C ASP A 36 4.16 -8.30 -5.01
N ALA A 37 4.81 -8.00 -3.89
CA ALA A 37 4.13 -7.66 -2.65
C ALA A 37 3.26 -6.39 -2.79
N TRP A 38 3.77 -5.32 -3.40
CA TRP A 38 3.00 -4.09 -3.66
C TRP A 38 1.82 -4.33 -4.60
N ASN A 39 2.04 -5.04 -5.70
CA ASN A 39 1.02 -5.39 -6.68
C ASN A 39 -0.11 -6.23 -6.08
N THR A 40 0.25 -7.16 -5.19
CA THR A 40 -0.71 -8.02 -4.49
C THR A 40 -1.51 -7.20 -3.48
N ILE A 41 -0.84 -6.45 -2.61
CA ILE A 41 -1.52 -5.71 -1.53
C ILE A 41 -2.40 -4.58 -2.09
N GLN A 42 -1.91 -3.75 -3.03
CA GLN A 42 -2.70 -2.65 -3.62
C GLN A 42 -3.83 -3.14 -4.51
N GLY A 43 -3.65 -4.28 -5.19
CA GLY A 43 -4.71 -4.92 -5.98
C GLY A 43 -5.82 -5.51 -5.11
N GLU A 44 -5.46 -6.20 -4.03
CA GLU A 44 -6.43 -6.79 -3.10
C GLU A 44 -7.22 -5.71 -2.33
N TRP A 45 -6.54 -4.63 -1.91
CA TRP A 45 -7.14 -3.59 -1.07
C TRP A 45 -7.72 -2.44 -1.90
N ARG A 46 -7.50 -2.48 -3.23
CA ARG A 46 -7.98 -1.49 -4.21
C ARG A 46 -7.56 -0.08 -3.83
N CYS A 47 -6.25 0.14 -3.86
CA CYS A 47 -5.60 1.38 -3.50
C CYS A 47 -4.48 1.75 -4.46
N CYS A 48 -4.04 3.01 -4.41
CA CYS A 48 -3.00 3.51 -5.28
C CYS A 48 -2.10 4.49 -4.53
N GLY A 49 -0.95 4.01 -4.05
CA GLY A 49 0.02 4.79 -3.26
C GLY A 49 -0.12 4.59 -1.75
N VAL A 50 0.68 5.32 -0.97
CA VAL A 50 0.68 5.22 0.51
C VAL A 50 -0.37 6.16 1.12
N MET A 51 -0.56 7.33 0.53
CA MET A 51 -1.60 8.31 0.85
C MET A 51 -2.40 8.74 -0.36
N ASN A 52 -1.73 8.91 -1.49
CA ASN A 52 -2.36 9.27 -2.74
C ASN A 52 -1.56 8.69 -3.90
N HIS A 53 -2.17 8.73 -5.08
CA HIS A 53 -1.54 8.27 -6.31
C HIS A 53 -0.29 9.09 -6.68
N ASN A 54 -0.16 10.34 -6.21
CA ASN A 54 1.04 11.15 -6.45
C ASN A 54 2.29 10.56 -5.78
N ASP A 55 2.13 9.73 -4.74
CA ASP A 55 3.26 9.00 -4.17
C ASP A 55 3.95 8.12 -5.23
N TRP A 56 3.20 7.59 -6.20
CA TRP A 56 3.77 6.86 -7.33
C TRP A 56 4.51 7.77 -8.31
N TYR A 57 4.05 9.00 -8.52
CA TYR A 57 4.75 9.94 -9.38
C TYR A 57 6.09 10.35 -8.82
N VAL A 58 6.17 10.48 -7.49
CA VAL A 58 7.44 10.73 -6.80
C VAL A 58 8.34 9.50 -6.85
N ALA A 59 7.78 8.29 -6.63
CA ALA A 59 8.55 7.06 -6.59
C ALA A 59 9.07 6.59 -7.96
N LEU A 60 8.32 6.85 -9.04
CA LEU A 60 8.65 6.41 -10.40
C LEU A 60 9.23 7.53 -11.27
N HIS A 61 9.25 8.77 -10.77
CA HIS A 61 9.69 9.98 -11.50
C HIS A 61 8.94 10.24 -12.82
N GLU A 62 7.74 9.69 -12.95
CA GLU A 62 6.87 9.81 -14.13
C GLU A 62 5.42 9.96 -13.65
N ASN A 63 4.54 10.60 -14.44
CA ASN A 63 3.11 10.71 -14.13
C ASN A 63 2.36 9.39 -14.39
N VAL A 64 2.84 8.30 -13.80
CA VAL A 64 2.38 6.93 -14.03
C VAL A 64 2.13 6.21 -12.71
N VAL A 65 1.16 5.30 -12.71
CA VAL A 65 0.88 4.38 -11.60
C VAL A 65 1.05 2.92 -12.07
N PRO A 66 1.23 1.95 -11.17
CA PRO A 66 1.20 0.53 -11.56
C PRO A 66 -0.17 0.12 -12.12
N ASP A 67 -0.21 -0.78 -13.11
CA ASP A 67 -1.45 -1.27 -13.72
C ASP A 67 -2.39 -1.95 -12.71
N ARG A 68 -1.85 -2.54 -11.63
CA ARG A 68 -2.64 -3.12 -10.54
C ARG A 68 -3.44 -2.08 -9.74
N CYS A 69 -3.10 -0.81 -9.85
CA CYS A 69 -3.84 0.29 -9.23
C CYS A 69 -5.11 0.67 -10.01
N CYS A 70 -5.29 0.16 -11.23
CA CYS A 70 -6.45 0.46 -12.05
C CYS A 70 -7.70 -0.32 -11.64
N GLN A 71 -8.88 0.28 -11.86
CA GLN A 71 -10.17 -0.37 -11.65
C GLN A 71 -10.38 -1.54 -12.63
N GLN A 72 -9.97 -1.34 -13.88
CA GLN A 72 -9.87 -2.38 -14.89
C GLN A 72 -8.39 -2.64 -15.14
N VAL A 73 -7.93 -3.85 -14.83
CA VAL A 73 -6.54 -4.23 -15.02
C VAL A 73 -6.34 -4.60 -16.49
N PHE A 74 -5.73 -3.70 -17.24
CA PHE A 74 -5.24 -3.94 -18.60
C PHE A 74 -3.82 -3.38 -18.75
N PRO A 75 -2.99 -3.96 -19.63
CA PRO A 75 -1.61 -3.50 -19.82
C PRO A 75 -1.55 -2.02 -20.18
N GLY A 76 -0.75 -1.25 -19.44
CA GLY A 76 -0.52 0.18 -19.69
C GLY A 76 -1.64 1.10 -19.22
N CYS A 77 -2.61 0.60 -18.43
CA CYS A 77 -3.63 1.43 -17.83
C CYS A 77 -3.02 2.58 -17.02
N GLY A 78 -1.99 2.31 -16.21
CA GLY A 78 -1.44 3.31 -15.31
C GLY A 78 -0.70 4.48 -15.98
N ARG A 79 -0.43 4.41 -17.29
CA ARG A 79 0.16 5.50 -18.09
C ARG A 79 -0.88 6.44 -18.70
N ASN A 80 -2.12 5.98 -18.87
CA ASN A 80 -3.21 6.74 -19.51
C ASN A 80 -4.47 6.83 -18.64
N ALA A 81 -4.34 6.47 -17.36
CA ALA A 81 -5.45 6.45 -16.42
C ALA A 81 -5.74 7.85 -15.88
N SER A 82 -6.25 8.74 -16.73
CA SER A 82 -6.95 9.93 -16.23
C SER A 82 -8.24 9.48 -15.53
N ASN A 83 -8.16 9.25 -14.21
CA ASN A 83 -9.26 8.87 -13.31
C ASN A 83 -9.70 7.39 -13.30
N ALA A 84 -8.98 6.47 -13.95
CA ALA A 84 -9.32 5.04 -13.99
C ALA A 84 -8.66 4.19 -12.87
N PHE A 85 -8.06 4.82 -11.86
CA PHE A 85 -7.35 4.18 -10.75
C PHE A 85 -8.08 4.33 -9.40
N TRP A 86 -7.69 3.52 -8.42
CA TRP A 86 -8.26 3.57 -7.08
C TRP A 86 -7.85 4.84 -6.33
N THR A 87 -8.79 5.76 -6.14
CA THR A 87 -8.58 6.98 -5.35
C THR A 87 -8.85 6.78 -3.86
N ARG A 88 -9.52 5.69 -3.50
CA ARG A 88 -9.88 5.33 -2.12
C ARG A 88 -9.97 3.81 -1.99
N TYR A 89 -9.82 3.33 -0.76
CA TYR A 89 -10.07 1.94 -0.43
C TYR A 89 -11.48 1.50 -0.83
N SER A 90 -11.55 0.40 -1.56
CA SER A 90 -12.80 -0.23 -1.99
C SER A 90 -12.74 -1.76 -1.99
N GLY A 91 -11.69 -2.33 -1.40
CA GLY A 91 -11.49 -3.77 -1.27
C GLY A 91 -12.31 -4.40 -0.14
N PRO A 92 -12.40 -5.74 -0.08
CA PRO A 92 -12.99 -6.45 1.05
C PRO A 92 -12.18 -6.20 2.33
N SER A 93 -12.88 -6.17 3.48
CA SER A 93 -12.25 -5.99 4.79
C SER A 93 -11.12 -7.02 4.98
N PRO A 94 -9.94 -6.62 5.51
CA PRO A 94 -8.84 -7.54 5.79
C PRO A 94 -9.24 -8.68 6.74
N TYR A 95 -10.34 -8.48 7.48
CA TYR A 95 -10.89 -9.43 8.42
C TYR A 95 -11.91 -10.40 7.81
N ARG A 96 -12.34 -10.19 6.55
CA ARG A 96 -13.42 -10.95 5.90
C ARG A 96 -13.03 -11.50 4.50
N GLY A 97 -11.82 -12.08 4.40
CA GLY A 97 -11.53 -13.25 3.56
C GLY A 97 -11.01 -13.07 2.11
N SER A 98 -10.09 -14.00 1.76
CA SER A 98 -9.44 -14.36 0.45
C SER A 98 -8.06 -13.71 0.20
N PHE A 99 -6.91 -14.38 -0.06
CA PHE A 99 -6.64 -15.82 -0.25
C PHE A 99 -5.17 -16.30 -0.04
N PHE A 100 -4.17 -15.51 0.44
CA PHE A 100 -2.77 -16.03 0.53
C PHE A 100 -2.03 -15.88 1.86
N THR A 101 -2.54 -15.16 2.85
CA THR A 101 -1.74 -14.80 4.02
C THR A 101 -1.88 -15.77 5.20
N ILE A 102 -3.04 -16.37 5.49
CA ILE A 102 -3.21 -17.14 6.74
C ILE A 102 -2.38 -18.46 6.79
N SER A 103 -2.07 -19.09 5.65
CA SER A 103 -1.32 -20.37 5.65
C SER A 103 0.20 -20.21 5.84
N LEU A 104 0.77 -19.02 5.58
CA LEU A 104 2.16 -18.69 5.94
C LEU A 104 2.27 -18.11 7.36
N TYR A 105 1.15 -17.82 8.02
CA TYR A 105 1.07 -17.04 9.27
C TYR A 105 1.28 -17.84 10.56
N ARG A 106 1.42 -19.16 10.51
CA ARG A 106 1.68 -19.95 11.73
C ARG A 106 3.14 -19.95 12.19
N ARG A 107 4.06 -19.34 11.42
CA ARG A 107 5.50 -19.40 11.74
C ARG A 107 6.07 -18.14 12.43
N PHE A 108 5.30 -17.06 12.59
CA PHE A 108 5.83 -15.78 13.08
C PHE A 108 4.83 -15.06 14.01
N SER A 109 5.06 -15.11 15.32
CA SER A 109 4.44 -14.27 16.36
C SER A 109 5.61 -13.75 17.20
N PRO A 110 5.72 -12.45 17.56
CA PRO A 110 4.75 -11.67 18.36
C PRO A 110 4.47 -10.22 17.90
N TYR A 111 5.11 -9.74 16.83
CA TYR A 111 5.07 -8.38 16.28
C TYR A 111 4.58 -8.40 14.82
N HIS A 112 3.85 -9.46 14.48
CA HIS A 112 3.63 -9.90 13.11
C HIS A 112 2.84 -8.88 12.32
N ARG A 113 3.55 -8.20 11.41
CA ARG A 113 2.96 -7.23 10.52
C ARG A 113 2.33 -6.04 11.26
N PHE A 114 2.59 -5.83 12.56
CA PHE A 114 1.79 -5.00 13.49
C PHE A 114 1.19 -3.72 12.87
N VAL A 115 -0.10 -3.69 12.51
CA VAL A 115 -0.97 -4.82 12.16
C VAL A 115 -1.42 -4.61 10.71
N LEU A 116 -0.86 -5.38 9.77
CA LEU A 116 -0.70 -5.08 8.33
C LEU A 116 -0.35 -3.60 8.07
N VAL A 117 0.80 -3.15 8.64
CA VAL A 117 1.27 -1.75 8.79
C VAL A 117 0.10 -0.80 9.07
N PHE A 118 -0.38 -0.89 10.32
CA PHE A 118 -1.67 -0.43 10.85
C PHE A 118 -2.75 -0.18 9.79
N LEU A 119 -3.07 -1.33 9.17
CA LEU A 119 -3.99 -1.63 8.07
C LEU A 119 -3.85 -0.67 6.91
N TYR A 120 -2.65 -0.74 6.32
CA TYR A 120 -2.16 0.04 5.19
C TYR A 120 -2.30 1.55 5.47
N ILE A 121 -1.96 1.88 6.72
CA ILE A 121 -2.24 3.12 7.45
C ILE A 121 -3.69 3.57 7.23
N TYR A 122 -4.56 2.76 7.85
CA TYR A 122 -6.03 2.74 7.86
C TYR A 122 -6.65 3.03 6.49
N TYR A 123 -6.35 2.09 5.60
CA TYR A 123 -6.91 1.87 4.29
C TYR A 123 -6.56 2.95 3.27
N CYS A 124 -5.24 3.14 3.10
CA CYS A 124 -4.66 3.85 1.96
C CYS A 124 -4.91 5.36 2.00
N GLY A 125 -4.94 5.91 3.22
CA GLY A 125 -5.73 7.09 3.51
C GLY A 125 -5.19 8.42 3.01
N GLU A 126 -6.12 9.29 2.63
CA GLU A 126 -6.42 10.55 3.35
C GLU A 126 -7.77 10.43 4.10
N ARG A 127 -7.81 10.90 5.35
CA ARG A 127 -9.04 11.35 6.04
C ARG A 127 -8.66 12.69 6.68
N LEU A 128 -9.30 13.78 6.24
CA LEU A 128 -9.28 15.06 6.97
C LEU A 128 -9.84 14.87 8.39
#